data_AF-A0A925BNZ3-F1
#
_entry.id   AF-A0A925BNZ3-F1
#
_cell.length_a   1.000
_cell.length_b   1.000
_cell.length_c   1.000
_cell.angle_alpha   90.00
_cell.angle_beta   90.00
_cell.angle_gamma   90.00
#
_symmetry.space_group_name_H-M   'P 1'
#
loop_
_entity.id
_entity.type
_entity.pdbx_description
1 polymer ?
#
loop_
_entity_poly.entity_id
_entity_poly.type
_entity_poly.pdbx_seq_one_letter_code
_entity_poly.pdbx_strand_id
1 'polypeptide(L)'
;MPDHVPHPWPGEVLASDQDGKRLTQVEQLDWLKEEIALDDKGRVAFTEAQTLSVKQNRQVQTKWRPPFGERGFEPLPETGGWISKPYIRVRSDQGDVSVWRYVKASGNPYLTTLVRAETVTVTSNGTRMINGRTDGQLPRVGQVFATHALQSATGPLGPLDYIRQIRWSKPILWKSDVIKDEDGSATTLYYPEIVYGVEVLTPGNHPTFKGIRSDKLTDKLNFLSLMLALFGGTASLPHILIRYYTVKDQASARKSTIVGIASIGFFYVLTLYIGLGAMTSGALDVTNSNMAAPLLAKSFGEWLFAIISAIAFTTVLGTVSGLIIAASGAVAHDVCGTLLKMQMTDYQKIRIAKIASVAVGIIAIVLGILFEKMNVSYLVGWAFSVAASANLPSLIMLIFWKGTTKQGITAAITVGLISSLSWILLSADTFKDVYGIDPAKALVPFSQPGIVTIPLGFVVLIVVSLMTPGRTVPPRAFGVMTGR
;
A
#
# COMPACT_ATOMS: atom_id res chain seq x y z
N MET A 1 -14.56 26.54 -9.46
CA MET A 1 -13.23 26.81 -10.03
C MET A 1 -12.65 27.98 -9.26
N PRO A 2 -11.45 27.82 -8.68
CA PRO A 2 -10.27 28.15 -9.47
C PRO A 2 -9.08 27.19 -9.31
N ASP A 3 -8.32 27.12 -10.39
CA ASP A 3 -6.98 26.56 -10.50
C ASP A 3 -5.96 27.47 -9.79
N HIS A 4 -5.17 26.89 -8.88
CA HIS A 4 -3.95 27.51 -8.36
C HIS A 4 -2.81 26.49 -8.42
N VAL A 5 -2.01 26.59 -9.48
CA VAL A 5 -0.64 26.05 -9.54
C VAL A 5 0.30 27.19 -9.12
N PRO A 6 1.15 27.04 -8.09
CA PRO A 6 2.04 28.11 -7.65
C PRO A 6 3.28 28.22 -8.54
N HIS A 7 3.57 29.44 -9.01
CA HIS A 7 4.82 29.84 -9.67
C HIS A 7 6.03 29.81 -8.71
N PRO A 8 7.27 29.54 -9.18
CA PRO A 8 8.49 29.72 -8.40
C PRO A 8 9.04 31.17 -8.44
N TRP A 9 9.62 31.62 -7.32
CA TRP A 9 10.14 32.98 -7.03
C TRP A 9 11.62 33.19 -7.46
N PRO A 10 12.15 34.43 -7.50
CA PRO A 10 13.33 34.83 -8.30
C PRO A 10 14.66 34.83 -7.52
N GLY A 11 15.77 34.37 -8.15
CA GLY A 11 17.11 34.80 -7.73
C GLY A 11 18.34 33.86 -7.79
N GLU A 12 18.32 32.64 -8.35
CA GLU A 12 19.53 31.77 -8.37
C GLU A 12 19.99 31.36 -9.78
N VAL A 13 21.29 31.54 -10.04
CA VAL A 13 22.00 31.19 -11.29
C VAL A 13 22.83 29.93 -11.05
N LEU A 14 22.62 28.86 -11.82
CA LEU A 14 23.25 27.55 -11.61
C LEU A 14 24.23 27.08 -12.71
N ALA A 15 24.47 27.82 -13.80
CA ALA A 15 25.56 27.56 -14.77
C ALA A 15 25.87 28.76 -15.71
N SER A 16 27.12 28.83 -16.22
CA SER A 16 27.56 29.79 -17.26
C SER A 16 28.30 29.08 -18.41
N ASP A 17 28.21 29.62 -19.62
CA ASP A 17 28.88 29.12 -20.83
C ASP A 17 30.40 29.41 -20.86
N GLN A 18 31.15 28.82 -21.80
CA GLN A 18 32.61 28.92 -21.99
C GLN A 18 33.12 30.37 -22.15
N ASP A 19 32.23 31.31 -22.53
CA ASP A 19 32.51 32.74 -22.64
C ASP A 19 32.07 33.56 -21.39
N GLY A 20 31.71 32.91 -20.28
CA GLY A 20 31.41 33.55 -18.99
C GLY A 20 30.04 34.24 -18.90
N LYS A 21 29.15 34.00 -19.86
CA LYS A 21 27.78 34.57 -19.88
C LYS A 21 26.83 33.71 -19.04
N ARG A 22 26.07 34.36 -18.14
CA ARG A 22 25.06 33.70 -17.27
C ARG A 22 23.90 33.19 -18.11
N LEU A 23 23.63 31.89 -18.04
CA LEU A 23 22.50 31.25 -18.73
C LEU A 23 21.18 31.63 -18.05
N THR A 24 20.14 31.89 -18.84
CA THR A 24 18.79 32.10 -18.31
C THR A 24 18.19 30.79 -17.80
N GLN A 25 17.20 30.86 -16.89
CA GLN A 25 16.60 29.67 -16.27
C GLN A 25 15.95 28.70 -17.28
N VAL A 26 15.61 29.20 -18.48
CA VAL A 26 15.07 28.41 -19.61
C VAL A 26 16.21 27.70 -20.37
N GLU A 27 17.34 28.38 -20.59
CA GLU A 27 18.53 27.81 -21.24
C GLU A 27 19.20 26.75 -20.34
N GLN A 28 19.19 26.92 -19.01
CA GLN A 28 19.63 25.90 -18.06
C GLN A 28 18.75 24.64 -18.10
N LEU A 29 17.46 24.81 -18.35
CA LEU A 29 16.48 23.71 -18.46
C LEU A 29 16.53 23.03 -19.82
N ASP A 30 16.97 23.71 -20.87
CA ASP A 30 17.17 23.12 -22.20
C ASP A 30 18.55 22.44 -22.31
N TRP A 31 19.59 22.97 -21.63
CA TRP A 31 20.88 22.29 -21.45
C TRP A 31 20.75 20.95 -20.72
N LEU A 32 20.02 20.90 -19.59
CA LEU A 32 19.72 19.65 -18.86
C LEU A 32 18.84 18.65 -19.63
N LYS A 33 18.19 19.08 -20.72
CA LYS A 33 17.42 18.19 -21.61
C LYS A 33 18.26 17.66 -22.77
N GLU A 34 19.39 18.29 -23.11
CA GLU A 34 20.33 17.81 -24.14
C GLU A 34 21.32 16.77 -23.58
N GLU A 35 21.55 16.74 -22.27
CA GLU A 35 22.57 15.93 -21.61
C GLU A 35 22.03 14.60 -21.05
N ILE A 36 21.35 13.82 -21.88
CA ILE A 36 21.30 12.35 -21.73
C ILE A 36 22.25 11.79 -22.78
N ALA A 37 23.55 11.97 -22.53
CA ALA A 37 24.62 11.49 -23.40
C ALA A 37 25.09 10.10 -22.95
N LEU A 38 25.17 9.16 -23.90
CA LEU A 38 25.94 7.92 -23.77
C LEU A 38 27.44 8.28 -23.74
N ASP A 39 28.27 7.52 -23.02
CA ASP A 39 29.74 7.76 -22.98
C ASP A 39 30.44 7.42 -24.32
N ASP A 40 31.61 8.02 -24.55
CA ASP A 40 32.45 7.93 -25.76
C ASP A 40 33.02 6.52 -26.04
N LYS A 41 32.71 5.51 -25.23
CA LYS A 41 33.09 4.10 -25.42
C LYS A 41 31.88 3.17 -25.50
N GLY A 42 30.66 3.71 -25.59
CA GLY A 42 29.44 2.92 -25.72
C GLY A 42 29.13 2.03 -24.51
N ARG A 43 29.62 2.36 -23.31
CA ARG A 43 29.32 1.61 -22.08
C ARG A 43 28.39 2.44 -21.19
N VAL A 44 27.24 1.87 -20.86
CA VAL A 44 26.25 2.49 -19.98
C VAL A 44 26.53 2.10 -18.53
N ALA A 45 26.89 3.07 -17.69
CA ALA A 45 26.91 2.87 -16.25
C ALA A 45 25.47 2.63 -15.76
N PHE A 46 25.26 1.46 -15.14
CA PHE A 46 23.96 0.94 -14.74
C PHE A 46 23.46 1.70 -13.50
N THR A 47 22.84 2.86 -13.68
CA THR A 47 22.05 3.51 -12.62
C THR A 47 21.08 4.60 -13.08
N GLU A 48 21.01 4.95 -14.37
CA GLU A 48 20.06 5.97 -14.86
C GLU A 48 18.91 5.33 -15.63
N ALA A 49 17.68 5.82 -15.43
CA ALA A 49 16.54 5.45 -16.24
C ALA A 49 16.86 5.71 -17.72
N GLN A 50 17.01 4.64 -18.50
CA GLN A 50 17.32 4.78 -19.93
C GLN A 50 16.17 5.51 -20.60
N THR A 51 16.49 6.71 -21.09
CA THR A 51 15.53 7.67 -21.61
C THR A 51 15.99 8.05 -23.01
N LEU A 52 15.19 7.75 -24.03
CA LEU A 52 15.47 8.16 -25.41
C LEU A 52 14.55 9.31 -25.77
N SER A 53 15.13 10.49 -26.02
CA SER A 53 14.40 11.67 -26.51
C SER A 53 14.21 11.56 -28.03
N VAL A 54 12.96 11.58 -28.50
CA VAL A 54 12.63 11.53 -29.92
C VAL A 54 12.09 12.89 -30.39
N LYS A 55 12.87 13.61 -31.20
CA LYS A 55 12.42 14.84 -31.87
C LYS A 55 11.51 14.48 -33.04
N GLN A 56 10.21 14.80 -32.93
CA GLN A 56 9.30 14.69 -34.05
C GLN A 56 9.43 15.96 -34.90
N ASN A 57 10.19 15.88 -36.01
CA ASN A 57 10.23 16.98 -36.96
C ASN A 57 8.80 17.25 -37.49
N ARG A 58 8.50 18.52 -37.81
CA ARG A 58 7.19 19.09 -38.19
C ARG A 58 6.43 18.41 -39.36
N GLN A 59 6.93 17.31 -39.90
CA GLN A 59 6.26 16.51 -40.92
C GLN A 59 5.75 15.20 -40.32
N VAL A 60 4.44 15.01 -40.42
CA VAL A 60 3.75 13.76 -40.11
C VAL A 60 4.32 12.66 -41.01
N GLN A 61 5.37 11.97 -40.57
CA GLN A 61 5.76 10.71 -41.16
C GLN A 61 4.72 9.67 -40.75
N THR A 62 3.87 9.28 -41.69
CA THR A 62 2.79 8.29 -41.55
C THR A 62 3.28 6.85 -41.30
N LYS A 63 4.60 6.65 -41.18
CA LYS A 63 5.21 5.39 -40.73
C LYS A 63 6.48 5.73 -39.93
N TRP A 64 6.31 6.05 -38.65
CA TRP A 64 7.43 6.20 -37.72
C TRP A 64 8.14 4.85 -37.58
N ARG A 65 9.43 4.79 -37.95
CA ARG A 65 10.34 3.72 -37.54
C ARG A 65 11.10 4.23 -36.32
N PRO A 66 11.09 3.50 -35.18
CA PRO A 66 11.95 3.87 -34.07
C PRO A 66 13.44 3.89 -34.50
N PRO A 67 14.32 4.65 -33.81
CA PRO A 67 15.78 4.63 -34.05
C PRO A 67 16.43 3.28 -33.66
N PHE A 68 15.64 2.25 -33.39
CA PHE A 68 16.04 0.90 -33.01
C PHE A 68 16.65 0.13 -34.19
N GLY A 69 16.13 0.32 -35.41
CA GLY A 69 16.58 -0.42 -36.60
C GLY A 69 18.01 -0.11 -37.05
N GLU A 70 18.54 1.06 -36.71
CA GLU A 70 19.95 1.44 -37.00
C GLU A 70 20.93 0.99 -35.90
N ARG A 71 20.41 0.44 -34.79
CA ARG A 71 21.18 0.06 -33.59
C ARG A 71 21.05 -1.42 -33.22
N GLY A 72 20.61 -2.29 -34.13
CA GLY A 72 20.47 -3.73 -33.85
C GLY A 72 19.26 -4.09 -32.98
N PHE A 73 18.19 -3.29 -33.06
CA PHE A 73 16.94 -3.54 -32.34
C PHE A 73 15.76 -3.62 -33.32
N GLU A 74 15.12 -4.78 -33.39
CA GLU A 74 13.95 -5.03 -34.21
C GLU A 74 12.66 -4.76 -33.41
N PRO A 75 11.78 -3.83 -33.84
CA PRO A 75 10.51 -3.62 -33.19
C PRO A 75 9.59 -4.81 -33.39
N LEU A 76 9.03 -5.33 -32.29
CA LEU A 76 8.05 -6.41 -32.34
C LEU A 76 6.64 -5.84 -32.57
N PRO A 77 5.78 -6.54 -33.32
CA PRO A 77 4.42 -6.10 -33.55
C PRO A 77 3.62 -6.02 -32.24
N GLU A 78 2.68 -5.07 -32.19
CA GLU A 78 1.67 -5.00 -31.14
C GLU A 78 0.65 -6.10 -31.37
N THR A 79 0.73 -7.19 -30.60
CA THR A 79 -0.17 -8.35 -30.70
C THR A 79 -0.88 -8.58 -29.38
N GLY A 80 -2.10 -9.12 -29.43
CA GLY A 80 -2.88 -9.49 -28.24
C GLY A 80 -3.08 -8.34 -27.25
N GLY A 81 -2.74 -8.58 -25.97
CA GLY A 81 -2.95 -7.63 -24.87
C GLY A 81 -2.13 -6.33 -24.94
N TRP A 82 -1.18 -6.25 -25.89
CA TRP A 82 -0.31 -5.11 -26.10
C TRP A 82 -0.92 -4.03 -27.00
N ILE A 83 -1.98 -4.37 -27.75
CA ILE A 83 -2.63 -3.45 -28.68
C ILE A 83 -3.17 -2.23 -27.91
N SER A 84 -2.95 -1.03 -28.45
CA SER A 84 -3.42 0.26 -27.89
C SER A 84 -2.83 0.64 -26.52
N LYS A 85 -1.80 -0.07 -26.06
CA LYS A 85 -1.06 0.27 -24.83
C LYS A 85 0.09 1.23 -25.16
N PRO A 86 0.51 2.09 -24.21
CA PRO A 86 1.57 3.07 -24.45
C PRO A 86 2.97 2.43 -24.36
N TYR A 87 3.19 1.27 -24.96
CA TYR A 87 4.44 0.51 -24.90
C TYR A 87 4.90 0.07 -26.28
N ILE A 88 6.21 0.07 -26.50
CA ILE A 88 6.87 -0.55 -27.63
C ILE A 88 7.79 -1.67 -27.15
N ARG A 89 7.71 -2.82 -27.80
CA ARG A 89 8.60 -3.96 -27.56
C ARG A 89 9.67 -4.00 -28.64
N VAL A 90 10.91 -4.20 -28.25
CA VAL A 90 12.02 -4.35 -29.19
C VAL A 90 12.88 -5.55 -28.84
N ARG A 91 13.30 -6.29 -29.86
CA ARG A 91 14.22 -7.42 -29.76
C ARG A 91 15.62 -6.96 -30.15
N SER A 92 16.58 -7.19 -29.27
CA SER A 92 18.01 -7.01 -29.56
C SER A 92 18.53 -8.10 -30.50
N ASP A 93 19.63 -7.85 -31.20
CA ASP A 93 20.39 -8.85 -31.98
C ASP A 93 20.75 -10.10 -31.16
N GLN A 94 20.88 -9.98 -29.84
CA GLN A 94 21.13 -11.10 -28.92
C GLN A 94 19.87 -11.92 -28.59
N GLY A 95 18.71 -11.54 -29.14
CA GLY A 95 17.41 -12.18 -28.89
C GLY A 95 16.64 -11.63 -27.67
N ASP A 96 17.28 -10.80 -26.83
CA ASP A 96 16.66 -10.22 -25.64
C ASP A 96 15.53 -9.23 -26.01
N VAL A 97 14.38 -9.36 -25.35
CA VAL A 97 13.22 -8.47 -25.55
C VAL A 97 13.18 -7.41 -24.44
N SER A 98 13.25 -6.14 -24.84
CA SER A 98 13.08 -4.99 -23.95
C SER A 98 11.80 -4.24 -24.28
N VAL A 99 11.23 -3.58 -23.26
CA VAL A 99 9.98 -2.84 -23.38
C VAL A 99 10.20 -1.39 -22.98
N TRP A 100 9.64 -0.48 -23.76
CA TRP A 100 9.78 0.95 -23.57
C TRP A 100 8.41 1.60 -23.53
N ARG A 101 8.20 2.51 -22.60
CA ARG A 101 6.95 3.25 -22.44
C ARG A 101 7.04 4.61 -23.13
N TYR A 102 5.99 4.97 -23.87
CA TYR A 102 5.82 6.32 -24.38
C TYR A 102 5.44 7.28 -23.25
N VAL A 103 6.26 8.31 -23.05
CA VAL A 103 6.01 9.40 -22.10
C VAL A 103 5.99 10.71 -22.89
N LYS A 104 4.87 11.44 -22.83
CA LYS A 104 4.77 12.77 -23.45
C LYS A 104 5.65 13.73 -22.66
N ALA A 105 6.56 14.44 -23.33
CA ALA A 105 7.37 15.45 -22.68
C ALA A 105 6.50 16.62 -22.21
N SER A 106 6.63 17.01 -20.94
CA SER A 106 5.88 18.13 -20.38
C SER A 106 6.24 19.43 -21.12
N GLY A 107 5.26 20.08 -21.73
CA GLY A 107 5.41 21.36 -22.43
C GLY A 107 5.65 21.30 -23.96
N ASN A 108 5.82 20.12 -24.56
CA ASN A 108 5.91 20.01 -26.03
C ASN A 108 5.18 18.75 -26.54
N PRO A 109 4.02 18.89 -27.22
CA PRO A 109 3.24 17.76 -27.72
C PRO A 109 3.95 16.98 -28.86
N TYR A 110 5.06 17.50 -29.38
CA TYR A 110 5.86 16.90 -30.45
C TYR A 110 7.14 16.21 -29.95
N LEU A 111 7.41 16.23 -28.64
CA LEU A 111 8.51 15.48 -28.03
C LEU A 111 7.94 14.28 -27.28
N THR A 112 8.23 13.09 -27.79
CA THR A 112 7.91 11.85 -27.11
C THR A 112 9.20 11.24 -26.58
N THR A 113 9.21 10.97 -25.28
CA THR A 113 10.34 10.37 -24.59
C THR A 113 10.01 8.91 -24.36
N LEU A 114 10.93 8.01 -24.72
CA LEU A 114 10.80 6.59 -24.41
C LEU A 114 11.56 6.29 -23.14
N VAL A 115 10.87 5.71 -22.16
CA VAL A 115 11.45 5.30 -20.88
C VAL A 115 11.44 3.79 -20.81
N ARG A 116 12.59 3.18 -20.53
CA ARG A 116 12.69 1.73 -20.41
C ARG A 116 11.86 1.23 -19.22
N ALA A 117 11.07 0.20 -19.46
CA ALA A 117 10.34 -0.54 -18.45
C ALA A 117 11.06 -1.87 -18.17
N GLU A 118 11.16 -2.21 -16.90
CA GLU A 118 11.61 -3.51 -16.43
C GLU A 118 10.44 -4.48 -16.49
N THR A 119 10.63 -5.68 -17.03
CA THR A 119 9.52 -6.63 -17.25
C THR A 119 9.72 -7.92 -16.49
N VAL A 120 8.63 -8.45 -15.95
CA VAL A 120 8.52 -9.80 -15.39
C VAL A 120 7.40 -10.51 -16.13
N THR A 121 7.75 -11.43 -17.01
CA THR A 121 6.81 -12.23 -17.79
C THR A 121 6.69 -13.62 -17.17
N VAL A 122 5.47 -14.01 -16.82
CA VAL A 122 5.14 -15.39 -16.48
C VAL A 122 4.46 -16.01 -17.70
N THR A 123 5.15 -16.95 -18.32
CA THR A 123 4.64 -17.71 -19.47
C THR A 123 3.53 -18.67 -19.03
N SER A 124 2.72 -19.16 -19.99
CA SER A 124 1.66 -20.14 -19.74
C SER A 124 2.18 -21.45 -19.10
N ASN A 125 3.44 -21.80 -19.36
CA ASN A 125 4.13 -22.94 -18.75
C ASN A 125 4.67 -22.66 -17.32
N GLY A 126 4.39 -21.47 -16.76
CA GLY A 126 4.85 -21.06 -15.44
C GLY A 126 6.30 -20.58 -15.39
N THR A 127 7.02 -20.58 -16.51
CA THR A 127 8.40 -20.06 -16.56
C THR A 127 8.39 -18.55 -16.39
N ARG A 128 9.17 -18.06 -15.42
CA ARG A 128 9.37 -16.64 -15.14
C ARG A 128 10.56 -16.13 -15.93
N MET A 129 10.35 -15.08 -16.72
CA MET A 129 11.38 -14.37 -17.48
C MET A 129 11.43 -12.92 -17.00
N ILE A 130 12.63 -12.39 -16.80
CA ILE A 130 12.87 -10.99 -16.46
C ILE A 130 13.60 -10.34 -17.63
N ASN A 131 13.05 -9.26 -18.19
CA ASN A 131 13.60 -8.57 -19.37
C ASN A 131 13.90 -9.51 -20.55
N GLY A 132 13.00 -10.46 -20.80
CA GLY A 132 13.15 -11.46 -21.86
C GLY A 132 14.10 -12.62 -21.55
N ARG A 133 14.71 -12.66 -20.36
CA ARG A 133 15.69 -13.69 -19.97
C ARG A 133 15.21 -14.53 -18.79
N THR A 134 15.51 -15.82 -18.77
CA THR A 134 15.14 -16.73 -17.66
C THR A 134 15.99 -16.55 -16.41
N ASP A 135 17.21 -16.04 -16.55
CA ASP A 135 18.18 -15.77 -15.48
C ASP A 135 18.22 -14.29 -15.03
N GLY A 136 17.36 -13.45 -15.62
CA GLY A 136 17.34 -12.02 -15.32
C GLY A 136 17.02 -11.71 -13.85
N GLN A 137 17.62 -10.65 -13.32
CA GLN A 137 17.26 -10.09 -12.02
C GLN A 137 16.80 -8.65 -12.20
N LEU A 138 15.79 -8.26 -11.43
CA LEU A 138 15.37 -6.87 -11.42
C LEU A 138 16.39 -6.04 -10.65
N PRO A 139 16.78 -4.86 -11.16
CA PRO A 139 17.63 -3.95 -10.42
C PRO A 139 16.89 -3.43 -9.19
N ARG A 140 17.67 -3.14 -8.14
CA ARG A 140 17.14 -2.36 -7.01
C ARG A 140 17.01 -0.90 -7.44
N VAL A 141 15.97 -0.25 -6.94
CA VAL A 141 15.60 1.10 -7.37
C VAL A 141 15.44 2.04 -6.18
N GLY A 142 15.25 3.33 -6.46
CA GLY A 142 15.01 4.34 -5.44
C GLY A 142 16.02 5.47 -5.54
N GLN A 143 15.76 6.42 -6.44
CA GLN A 143 16.68 7.51 -6.75
C GLN A 143 15.95 8.83 -6.82
N VAL A 144 16.73 9.90 -6.73
CA VAL A 144 16.28 11.27 -6.93
C VAL A 144 16.87 11.76 -8.23
N PHE A 145 16.01 12.16 -9.19
CA PHE A 145 16.42 12.62 -10.51
C PHE A 145 17.16 13.96 -10.44
N ALA A 146 16.65 14.91 -9.64
CA ALA A 146 17.27 16.22 -9.47
C ALA A 146 16.92 16.81 -8.11
N THR A 147 17.87 17.53 -7.52
CA THR A 147 17.68 18.41 -6.36
C THR A 147 17.61 19.87 -6.84
N HIS A 148 17.07 20.76 -6.00
CA HIS A 148 16.92 22.18 -6.35
C HIS A 148 18.23 22.85 -6.78
N ALA A 149 19.34 22.46 -6.16
CA ALA A 149 20.68 23.00 -6.42
C ALA A 149 21.48 22.22 -7.48
N LEU A 150 20.86 21.25 -8.18
CA LEU A 150 21.53 20.34 -9.12
C LEU A 150 22.74 19.61 -8.52
N GLN A 151 22.73 19.42 -7.20
CA GLN A 151 23.81 18.75 -6.48
C GLN A 151 23.60 17.24 -6.53
N SER A 152 24.67 16.50 -6.82
CA SER A 152 24.71 15.03 -6.81
C SER A 152 24.73 14.44 -5.39
N ALA A 153 25.01 15.24 -4.36
CA ALA A 153 25.00 14.84 -2.96
C ALA A 153 24.58 16.00 -2.04
N THR A 154 23.81 15.69 -0.98
CA THR A 154 23.27 16.68 -0.04
C THR A 154 24.06 16.82 1.26
N GLY A 155 25.07 15.96 1.48
CA GLY A 155 25.74 15.83 2.78
C GLY A 155 24.82 15.32 3.91
N PRO A 156 25.27 15.37 5.17
CA PRO A 156 24.46 15.00 6.33
C PRO A 156 23.29 15.98 6.51
N LEU A 157 22.06 15.44 6.62
CA LEU A 157 20.85 16.24 6.81
C LEU A 157 20.21 15.94 8.17
N GLY A 158 19.71 16.99 8.83
CA GLY A 158 18.80 16.82 9.96
C GLY A 158 17.42 16.29 9.51
N PRO A 159 16.58 15.78 10.43
CA PRO A 159 15.28 15.18 10.07
C PRO A 159 14.34 16.15 9.32
N LEU A 160 14.27 17.41 9.75
CA LEU A 160 13.43 18.42 9.10
C LEU A 160 14.02 18.89 7.76
N ASP A 161 15.34 19.02 7.69
CA ASP A 161 16.02 19.41 6.45
C ASP A 161 15.95 18.32 5.40
N TYR A 162 15.92 17.05 5.80
CA TYR A 162 15.64 15.93 4.90
C TYR A 162 14.27 16.06 4.22
N ILE A 163 13.22 16.36 4.97
CA ILE A 163 11.87 16.59 4.40
C ILE A 163 11.88 17.81 3.48
N ARG A 164 12.58 18.88 3.86
CA ARG A 164 12.72 20.07 3.01
C ARG A 164 13.42 19.73 1.70
N GLN A 165 14.53 19.00 1.74
CA GLN A 165 15.25 18.60 0.54
C GLN A 165 14.40 17.71 -0.37
N ILE A 166 13.64 16.77 0.20
CA ILE A 166 12.69 15.97 -0.58
C ILE A 166 11.62 16.84 -1.23
N ARG A 167 11.06 17.82 -0.51
CA ARG A 167 10.03 18.70 -1.07
C ARG A 167 10.48 19.37 -2.36
N TRP A 168 11.75 19.77 -2.42
CA TRP A 168 12.34 20.48 -3.54
C TRP A 168 13.07 19.58 -4.54
N SER A 169 12.97 18.26 -4.38
CA SER A 169 13.58 17.29 -5.28
C SER A 169 12.56 16.66 -6.23
N LYS A 170 13.08 15.90 -7.20
CA LYS A 170 12.29 15.11 -8.14
C LYS A 170 12.57 13.62 -7.95
N PRO A 171 11.98 12.96 -6.94
CA PRO A 171 12.13 11.51 -6.77
C PRO A 171 11.57 10.72 -7.96
N ILE A 172 12.20 9.59 -8.24
CA ILE A 172 11.74 8.63 -9.23
C ILE A 172 10.88 7.57 -8.52
N LEU A 173 9.57 7.61 -8.76
CA LEU A 173 8.66 6.58 -8.29
C LEU A 173 8.52 5.48 -9.33
N TRP A 174 8.40 4.24 -8.87
CA TRP A 174 8.20 3.10 -9.74
C TRP A 174 6.75 2.66 -9.69
N LYS A 175 6.09 2.61 -10.85
CA LYS A 175 4.73 2.11 -10.99
C LYS A 175 4.74 0.80 -11.77
N SER A 176 3.69 0.02 -11.57
CA SER A 176 3.48 -1.22 -12.31
C SER A 176 2.24 -1.17 -13.20
N ASP A 177 2.31 -1.85 -14.33
CA ASP A 177 1.17 -2.21 -15.16
C ASP A 177 1.23 -3.71 -15.49
N VAL A 178 0.10 -4.35 -15.70
CA VAL A 178 0.02 -5.79 -16.00
C VAL A 178 -0.66 -5.96 -17.33
N ILE A 179 0.05 -6.58 -18.28
CA ILE A 179 -0.47 -6.93 -19.59
C ILE A 179 -0.67 -8.44 -19.63
N LYS A 180 -1.91 -8.86 -19.84
CA LYS A 180 -2.28 -10.26 -20.05
C LYS A 180 -2.38 -10.50 -21.55
N ASP A 181 -1.67 -11.50 -22.06
CA ASP A 181 -1.70 -11.89 -23.46
C ASP A 181 -2.74 -12.99 -23.71
N GLU A 182 -3.17 -13.14 -24.97
CA GLU A 182 -4.20 -14.12 -25.35
C GLU A 182 -3.74 -15.57 -25.12
N ASP A 183 -2.43 -15.81 -25.18
CA ASP A 183 -1.78 -17.10 -24.91
C ASP A 183 -1.78 -17.49 -23.41
N GLY A 184 -2.40 -16.68 -22.55
CA GLY A 184 -2.44 -16.89 -21.09
C GLY A 184 -1.19 -16.44 -20.35
N SER A 185 -0.19 -15.90 -21.05
CA SER A 185 0.98 -15.28 -20.42
C SER A 185 0.64 -13.92 -19.80
N ALA A 186 1.30 -13.57 -18.71
CA ALA A 186 1.13 -12.27 -18.05
C ALA A 186 2.49 -11.58 -17.88
N THR A 187 2.61 -10.38 -18.43
CA THR A 187 3.79 -9.53 -18.30
C THR A 187 3.48 -8.37 -17.36
N THR A 188 4.15 -8.34 -16.21
CA THR A 188 4.15 -7.17 -15.32
C THR A 188 5.29 -6.25 -15.72
N LEU A 189 4.96 -5.00 -16.03
CA LEU A 189 5.90 -3.95 -16.39
C LEU A 189 6.08 -3.01 -15.19
N TYR A 190 7.32 -2.70 -14.86
CA TYR A 190 7.69 -1.71 -13.87
C TYR A 190 8.40 -0.56 -14.59
N TYR A 191 7.90 0.65 -14.43
CA TYR A 191 8.47 1.81 -15.11
C TYR A 191 8.69 2.97 -14.13
N PRO A 192 9.75 3.76 -14.33
CA PRO A 192 9.99 4.94 -13.53
C PRO A 192 9.10 6.10 -13.98
N GLU A 193 8.64 6.88 -13.01
CA GLU A 193 7.90 8.12 -13.18
C GLU A 193 8.50 9.19 -12.29
N ILE A 194 8.93 10.29 -12.90
CA ILE A 194 9.50 11.42 -12.17
C ILE A 194 8.34 12.22 -11.59
N VAL A 195 8.32 12.33 -10.26
CA VAL A 195 7.28 13.05 -9.52
C VAL A 195 7.92 14.16 -8.71
N TYR A 196 7.24 15.30 -8.58
CA TYR A 196 7.74 16.37 -7.72
C TYR A 196 7.67 15.92 -6.25
N GLY A 197 8.73 16.10 -5.48
CA GLY A 197 8.78 15.61 -4.12
C GLY A 197 7.77 16.28 -3.19
N VAL A 198 7.34 17.52 -3.50
CA VAL A 198 6.17 18.13 -2.86
C VAL A 198 4.92 17.26 -3.04
N GLU A 199 4.67 16.68 -4.22
CA GLU A 199 3.53 15.80 -4.47
C GLU A 199 3.64 14.50 -3.69
N VAL A 200 4.86 13.96 -3.52
CA VAL A 200 5.10 12.76 -2.68
C VAL A 200 4.76 13.04 -1.21
N LEU A 201 5.17 14.21 -0.71
CA LEU A 201 4.92 14.62 0.69
C LEU A 201 3.48 15.08 0.92
N THR A 202 2.69 15.24 -0.14
CA THR A 202 1.36 15.78 -0.02
C THR A 202 0.33 14.69 0.24
N PRO A 203 -0.44 14.77 1.34
CA PRO A 203 -1.49 13.79 1.63
C PRO A 203 -2.54 13.71 0.52
N GLY A 204 -2.99 12.49 0.22
CA GLY A 204 -4.10 12.24 -0.73
C GLY A 204 -3.70 11.95 -2.17
N ASN A 205 -2.42 12.04 -2.53
CA ASN A 205 -1.96 11.72 -3.89
C ASN A 205 -1.87 10.21 -4.17
N HIS A 206 -1.79 9.36 -3.13
CA HIS A 206 -1.84 7.90 -3.28
C HIS A 206 -3.26 7.43 -3.66
N PRO A 207 -3.42 6.43 -4.56
CA PRO A 207 -4.72 5.93 -4.98
C PRO A 207 -5.70 5.60 -3.85
N THR A 208 -5.21 4.97 -2.78
CA THR A 208 -6.00 4.62 -1.58
C THR A 208 -6.60 5.84 -0.87
N PHE A 209 -5.94 7.00 -0.97
CA PHE A 209 -6.33 8.24 -0.29
C PHE A 209 -6.83 9.32 -1.26
N LYS A 210 -7.17 8.93 -2.50
CA LYS A 210 -7.74 9.83 -3.52
C LYS A 210 -8.92 10.65 -3.00
N GLY A 211 -9.72 10.10 -2.08
CA GLY A 211 -10.85 10.80 -1.48
C GLY A 211 -10.52 12.08 -0.72
N ILE A 212 -9.25 12.33 -0.37
CA ILE A 212 -8.85 13.61 0.24
C ILE A 212 -8.91 14.77 -0.78
N ARG A 213 -8.68 14.47 -2.07
CA ARG A 213 -8.49 15.48 -3.13
C ARG A 213 -9.40 15.32 -4.34
N SER A 214 -9.95 14.14 -4.56
CA SER A 214 -10.84 13.86 -5.67
C SER A 214 -12.16 14.60 -5.50
N ASP A 215 -12.67 15.20 -6.57
CA ASP A 215 -14.00 15.80 -6.59
C ASP A 215 -15.12 14.74 -6.64
N LYS A 216 -14.77 13.48 -6.95
CA LYS A 216 -15.74 12.38 -7.03
C LYS A 216 -16.24 12.01 -5.64
N LEU A 217 -17.57 12.00 -5.50
CA LEU A 217 -18.23 11.66 -4.25
C LEU A 217 -17.93 10.21 -3.81
N THR A 218 -17.79 9.27 -4.75
CA THR A 218 -17.43 7.87 -4.49
C THR A 218 -16.07 7.74 -3.79
N ASP A 219 -15.07 8.51 -4.24
CA ASP A 219 -13.72 8.46 -3.69
C ASP A 219 -13.70 9.03 -2.27
N LYS A 220 -14.45 10.12 -2.03
CA LYS A 220 -14.62 10.73 -0.70
C LYS A 220 -15.30 9.77 0.27
N LEU A 221 -16.38 9.11 -0.17
CA LEU A 221 -17.07 8.10 0.65
C LEU A 221 -16.17 6.91 0.96
N ASN A 222 -15.41 6.40 -0.01
CA ASN A 222 -14.48 5.31 0.21
C ASN A 222 -13.40 5.67 1.25
N PHE A 223 -12.84 6.89 1.17
CA PHE A 223 -11.88 7.39 2.14
C PHE A 223 -12.50 7.55 3.54
N LEU A 224 -13.67 8.18 3.64
CA LEU A 224 -14.37 8.33 4.92
C LEU A 224 -14.71 6.97 5.54
N SER A 225 -15.14 6.02 4.72
CA SER A 225 -15.40 4.64 5.10
C SER A 225 -14.14 3.94 5.64
N LEU A 226 -12.97 4.20 5.04
CA LEU A 226 -11.69 3.67 5.50
C LEU A 226 -11.31 4.25 6.86
N MET A 227 -11.48 5.56 7.04
CA MET A 227 -11.19 6.22 8.31
C MET A 227 -12.11 5.70 9.41
N LEU A 228 -13.43 5.63 9.16
CA LEU A 228 -14.39 5.09 10.13
C LEU A 228 -14.05 3.64 10.52
N ALA A 229 -13.68 2.81 9.56
CA ALA A 229 -13.25 1.44 9.81
C ALA A 229 -11.95 1.38 10.63
N LEU A 230 -10.97 2.23 10.36
CA LEU A 230 -9.70 2.23 11.10
C LEU A 230 -9.90 2.71 12.55
N PHE A 231 -10.64 3.80 12.76
CA PHE A 231 -10.96 4.30 14.11
C PHE A 231 -11.87 3.36 14.88
N GLY A 232 -12.99 2.94 14.28
CA GLY A 232 -13.94 2.03 14.89
C GLY A 232 -13.37 0.63 15.12
N GLY A 233 -12.56 0.16 14.18
CA GLY A 233 -11.91 -1.14 14.23
C GLY A 233 -10.90 -1.20 15.37
N THR A 234 -9.97 -0.24 15.45
CA THR A 234 -8.98 -0.18 16.54
C THR A 234 -9.61 -0.14 17.93
N ALA A 235 -10.71 0.59 18.10
CA ALA A 235 -11.43 0.68 19.37
C ALA A 235 -12.19 -0.61 19.76
N SER A 236 -12.53 -1.47 18.80
CA SER A 236 -13.42 -2.62 19.00
C SER A 236 -12.72 -3.98 19.02
N LEU A 237 -11.38 -4.00 19.04
CA LEU A 237 -10.59 -5.23 19.06
C LEU A 237 -10.59 -5.91 20.44
N PRO A 238 -11.20 -7.11 20.59
CA PRO A 238 -11.34 -7.77 21.89
C PRO A 238 -10.01 -8.12 22.55
N HIS A 239 -8.98 -8.42 21.74
CA HIS A 239 -7.66 -8.79 22.25
C HIS A 239 -6.94 -7.63 22.97
N ILE A 240 -7.28 -6.39 22.66
CA ILE A 240 -6.81 -5.20 23.39
C ILE A 240 -7.64 -5.02 24.65
N LEU A 241 -8.97 -5.18 24.54
CA LEU A 241 -9.90 -4.99 25.65
C LEU A 241 -9.63 -5.93 26.83
N ILE A 242 -9.35 -7.21 26.54
CA ILE A 242 -9.05 -8.22 27.58
C ILE A 242 -7.80 -7.85 28.39
N ARG A 243 -6.84 -7.16 27.79
CA ARG A 243 -5.63 -6.72 28.51
C ARG A 243 -5.94 -5.64 29.54
N TYR A 244 -6.92 -4.77 29.30
CA TYR A 244 -7.34 -3.78 30.29
C TYR A 244 -7.95 -4.41 31.55
N TYR A 245 -8.54 -5.60 31.45
CA TYR A 245 -9.09 -6.32 32.61
C TYR A 245 -8.01 -6.90 33.54
N THR A 246 -6.75 -6.95 33.09
CA THR A 246 -5.62 -7.39 33.92
C THR A 246 -4.93 -6.25 34.65
N VAL A 247 -5.31 -4.99 34.37
CA VAL A 247 -4.78 -3.81 35.05
C VAL A 247 -5.53 -3.58 36.36
N LYS A 248 -4.80 -3.34 37.45
CA LYS A 248 -5.35 -3.25 38.80
C LYS A 248 -6.26 -2.04 39.03
N ASP A 249 -6.02 -0.94 38.31
CA ASP A 249 -6.68 0.34 38.54
C ASP A 249 -6.99 1.10 37.24
N GLN A 250 -8.08 1.87 37.27
CA GLN A 250 -8.57 2.61 36.10
C GLN A 250 -7.60 3.72 35.66
N ALA A 251 -6.88 4.33 36.60
CA ALA A 251 -5.91 5.39 36.31
C ALA A 251 -4.72 4.85 35.51
N SER A 252 -4.17 3.71 35.90
CA SER A 252 -3.11 3.00 35.18
C SER A 252 -3.58 2.51 33.82
N ALA A 253 -4.83 2.05 33.69
CA ALA A 253 -5.39 1.67 32.39
C ALA A 253 -5.45 2.87 31.41
N ARG A 254 -5.86 4.05 31.88
CA ARG A 254 -5.83 5.29 31.08
C ARG A 254 -4.41 5.70 30.73
N LYS A 255 -3.48 5.68 31.69
CA LYS A 255 -2.06 6.00 31.45
C LYS A 255 -1.44 5.05 30.42
N SER A 256 -1.70 3.75 30.54
CA SER A 256 -1.26 2.74 29.58
C SER A 256 -1.79 3.01 28.18
N THR A 257 -3.06 3.41 28.07
CA THR A 257 -3.68 3.79 26.78
C THR A 257 -3.00 5.01 26.16
N ILE A 258 -2.74 6.06 26.95
CA ILE A 258 -2.06 7.27 26.46
C ILE A 258 -0.66 6.94 25.96
N VAL A 259 0.11 6.18 26.73
CA VAL A 259 1.46 5.75 26.33
C VAL A 259 1.40 4.91 25.06
N GLY A 260 0.46 3.96 24.98
CA GLY A 260 0.27 3.14 23.79
C GLY A 260 -0.03 3.97 22.54
N ILE A 261 -1.00 4.90 22.62
CA ILE A 261 -1.35 5.80 21.50
C ILE A 261 -0.17 6.68 21.11
N ALA A 262 0.56 7.23 22.09
CA ALA A 262 1.74 8.06 21.83
C ALA A 262 2.86 7.27 21.13
N SER A 263 3.14 6.04 21.57
CA SER A 263 4.12 5.15 20.93
C SER A 263 3.71 4.77 19.50
N ILE A 264 2.43 4.47 19.27
CA ILE A 264 1.92 4.18 17.91
C ILE A 264 2.03 5.41 17.01
N GLY A 265 1.64 6.59 17.52
CA GLY A 265 1.76 7.85 16.78
C GLY A 265 3.20 8.18 16.41
N PHE A 266 4.12 8.02 17.37
CA PHE A 266 5.55 8.21 17.13
C PHE A 266 6.10 7.21 16.08
N PHE A 267 5.68 5.94 16.17
CA PHE A 267 6.05 4.93 15.18
C PHE A 267 5.57 5.31 13.77
N TYR A 268 4.33 5.79 13.61
CA TYR A 268 3.84 6.22 12.30
C TYR A 268 4.64 7.38 11.72
N VAL A 269 5.10 8.32 12.54
CA VAL A 269 6.03 9.38 12.09
C VAL A 269 7.35 8.76 11.60
N LEU A 270 7.91 7.78 12.31
CA LEU A 270 9.13 7.09 11.86
C LEU A 270 8.93 6.32 10.54
N THR A 271 7.77 5.69 10.33
CA THR A 271 7.50 4.97 9.08
C THR A 271 7.55 5.87 7.85
N LEU A 272 7.19 7.15 7.98
CA LEU A 272 7.35 8.15 6.92
C LEU A 272 8.82 8.29 6.51
N TYR A 273 9.72 8.45 7.49
CA TYR A 273 11.16 8.56 7.23
C TYR A 273 11.75 7.30 6.61
N ILE A 274 11.32 6.12 7.07
CA ILE A 274 11.75 4.84 6.50
C ILE A 274 11.29 4.73 5.04
N GLY A 275 10.04 5.08 4.74
CA GLY A 275 9.50 5.04 3.38
C GLY A 275 10.20 6.00 2.43
N LEU A 276 10.44 7.25 2.86
CA LEU A 276 11.19 8.24 2.10
C LEU A 276 12.66 7.81 1.91
N GLY A 277 13.28 7.29 2.96
CA GLY A 277 14.65 6.76 2.92
C GLY A 277 14.79 5.62 1.91
N ALA A 278 13.88 4.64 1.94
CA ALA A 278 13.86 3.53 0.99
C ALA A 278 13.66 4.00 -0.46
N MET A 279 12.86 5.05 -0.66
CA MET A 279 12.64 5.66 -1.98
C MET A 279 13.89 6.36 -2.52
N THR A 280 14.81 6.81 -1.67
CA THR A 280 16.01 7.54 -2.08
C THR A 280 17.31 6.75 -1.98
N SER A 281 17.29 5.51 -1.46
CA SER A 281 18.49 4.74 -1.13
C SER A 281 19.00 3.79 -2.22
N GLY A 282 18.26 3.63 -3.32
CA GLY A 282 18.56 2.65 -4.37
C GLY A 282 18.33 1.20 -3.93
N ALA A 283 17.67 0.97 -2.79
CA ALA A 283 17.53 -0.35 -2.18
C ALA A 283 16.15 -0.99 -2.40
N LEU A 284 15.19 -0.27 -2.97
CA LEU A 284 13.80 -0.70 -3.08
C LEU A 284 13.63 -1.81 -4.11
N ASP A 285 12.79 -2.79 -3.77
CA ASP A 285 12.36 -3.86 -4.67
C ASP A 285 10.99 -3.50 -5.24
N VAL A 286 10.92 -3.32 -6.56
CA VAL A 286 9.67 -2.97 -7.27
C VAL A 286 8.61 -4.06 -7.19
N THR A 287 9.01 -5.31 -6.91
CA THR A 287 8.08 -6.45 -6.81
C THR A 287 7.48 -6.60 -5.42
N ASN A 288 8.14 -6.07 -4.39
CA ASN A 288 7.71 -6.27 -3.01
C ASN A 288 7.97 -5.03 -2.13
N SER A 289 6.93 -4.20 -1.99
CA SER A 289 6.96 -3.03 -1.10
C SER A 289 7.07 -3.39 0.39
N ASN A 290 6.70 -4.61 0.80
CA ASN A 290 6.79 -5.04 2.20
C ASN A 290 8.25 -5.20 2.66
N MET A 291 9.20 -5.31 1.72
CA MET A 291 10.64 -5.41 1.97
C MET A 291 11.38 -4.06 2.04
N ALA A 292 10.66 -2.93 1.95
CA ALA A 292 11.29 -1.60 1.94
C ALA A 292 12.19 -1.34 3.17
N ALA A 293 11.71 -1.66 4.39
CA ALA A 293 12.48 -1.41 5.61
C ALA A 293 13.71 -2.33 5.77
N PRO A 294 13.60 -3.67 5.60
CA PRO A 294 14.79 -4.52 5.61
C PRO A 294 15.78 -4.19 4.50
N LEU A 295 15.32 -3.90 3.28
CA LEU A 295 16.23 -3.57 2.19
C LEU A 295 16.93 -2.23 2.40
N LEU A 296 16.25 -1.23 2.97
CA LEU A 296 16.88 -0.01 3.43
C LEU A 296 17.95 -0.29 4.51
N ALA A 297 17.67 -1.19 5.46
CA ALA A 297 18.71 -1.60 6.42
C ALA A 297 19.93 -2.21 5.73
N LYS A 298 19.69 -3.04 4.71
CA LYS A 298 20.76 -3.68 3.92
C LYS A 298 21.62 -2.67 3.15
N SER A 299 21.09 -1.52 2.74
CA SER A 299 21.92 -0.48 2.09
C SER A 299 22.92 0.17 3.04
N PHE A 300 22.71 0.10 4.37
CA PHE A 300 23.69 0.54 5.37
C PHE A 300 24.66 -0.57 5.80
N GLY A 301 24.34 -1.84 5.52
CA GLY A 301 25.21 -2.98 5.80
C GLY A 301 24.45 -4.26 6.15
N GLU A 302 25.09 -5.40 5.93
CA GLU A 302 24.48 -6.73 6.18
C GLU A 302 24.21 -7.00 7.66
N TRP A 303 25.04 -6.45 8.56
CA TRP A 303 24.86 -6.56 10.00
C TRP A 303 23.56 -5.90 10.46
N LEU A 304 23.27 -4.68 9.97
CA LEU A 304 22.05 -3.96 10.32
C LEU A 304 20.81 -4.67 9.74
N PHE A 305 20.92 -5.19 8.51
CA PHE A 305 19.90 -6.05 7.92
C PHE A 305 19.60 -7.29 8.77
N ALA A 306 20.63 -7.99 9.25
CA ALA A 306 20.48 -9.17 10.10
C ALA A 306 19.79 -8.82 11.43
N ILE A 307 20.20 -7.75 12.10
CA ILE A 307 19.57 -7.30 13.36
C ILE A 307 18.10 -6.94 13.14
N ILE A 308 17.80 -6.10 12.14
CA ILE A 308 16.42 -5.65 11.88
C ILE A 308 15.54 -6.85 11.49
N SER A 309 16.07 -7.79 10.69
CA SER A 309 15.35 -9.01 10.33
C SER A 309 15.10 -9.90 11.54
N ALA A 310 16.08 -10.05 12.44
CA ALA A 310 15.93 -10.83 13.68
C ALA A 310 14.90 -10.21 14.64
N ILE A 311 14.90 -8.88 14.77
CA ILE A 311 13.90 -8.15 15.57
C ILE A 311 12.51 -8.31 14.94
N ALA A 312 12.39 -8.13 13.62
CA ALA A 312 11.14 -8.33 12.90
C ALA A 312 10.60 -9.76 13.10
N PHE A 313 11.45 -10.79 12.96
CA PHE A 313 11.06 -12.17 13.19
C PHE A 313 10.62 -12.43 14.64
N THR A 314 11.40 -11.94 15.61
CA THR A 314 11.10 -12.11 17.05
C THR A 314 9.80 -11.43 17.45
N THR A 315 9.55 -10.23 16.94
CA THR A 315 8.31 -9.47 17.22
C THR A 315 7.08 -10.09 16.57
N VAL A 316 7.19 -10.62 15.34
CA VAL A 316 6.12 -11.40 14.71
C VAL A 316 5.81 -12.64 15.55
N LEU A 317 6.82 -13.40 15.96
CA LEU A 317 6.62 -14.60 16.79
C LEU A 317 5.92 -14.27 18.12
N GLY A 318 6.34 -13.17 18.77
CA GLY A 318 5.72 -12.71 20.02
C GLY A 318 4.26 -12.29 19.87
N THR A 319 3.93 -11.54 18.80
CA THR A 319 2.55 -11.09 18.55
C THR A 319 1.63 -12.23 18.11
N VAL A 320 2.11 -13.11 17.23
CA VAL A 320 1.39 -14.30 16.77
C VAL A 320 1.02 -15.21 17.94
N SER A 321 1.97 -15.50 18.84
CA SER A 321 1.70 -16.29 20.04
C SER A 321 0.58 -15.69 20.90
N GLY A 322 0.63 -14.38 21.13
CA GLY A 322 -0.41 -13.67 21.89
C GLY A 322 -1.80 -13.72 21.26
N LEU A 323 -1.88 -13.55 19.93
CA LEU A 323 -3.15 -13.63 19.20
C LEU A 323 -3.70 -15.06 19.15
N ILE A 324 -2.84 -16.07 18.97
CA ILE A 324 -3.23 -17.49 18.97
C ILE A 324 -3.78 -17.88 20.35
N ILE A 325 -3.14 -17.46 21.45
CA ILE A 325 -3.65 -17.73 22.80
C ILE A 325 -5.02 -17.10 22.99
N ALA A 326 -5.20 -15.84 22.58
CA ALA A 326 -6.50 -15.16 22.66
C ALA A 326 -7.58 -15.89 21.84
N ALA A 327 -7.28 -16.29 20.60
CA ALA A 327 -8.21 -17.02 19.73
C ALA A 327 -8.54 -18.41 20.30
N SER A 328 -7.54 -19.15 20.77
CA SER A 328 -7.73 -20.48 21.37
C SER A 328 -8.53 -20.43 22.67
N GLY A 329 -8.34 -19.38 23.48
CA GLY A 329 -9.14 -19.11 24.68
C GLY A 329 -10.60 -18.84 24.35
N ALA A 330 -10.87 -18.03 23.32
CA ALA A 330 -12.22 -17.80 22.80
C ALA A 330 -12.86 -19.10 22.28
N VAL A 331 -12.13 -19.94 21.55
CA VAL A 331 -12.65 -21.25 21.10
C VAL A 331 -12.98 -22.16 22.29
N ALA A 332 -12.09 -22.27 23.28
CA ALA A 332 -12.31 -23.15 24.43
C ALA A 332 -13.46 -22.66 25.34
N HIS A 333 -13.53 -21.36 25.64
CA HIS A 333 -14.53 -20.80 26.56
C HIS A 333 -15.84 -20.40 25.86
N ASP A 334 -15.77 -19.72 24.72
CA ASP A 334 -16.96 -19.17 24.06
C ASP A 334 -17.62 -20.22 23.17
N VAL A 335 -16.84 -20.98 22.39
CA VAL A 335 -17.40 -22.01 21.49
C VAL A 335 -17.67 -23.31 22.24
N CYS A 336 -16.66 -23.94 22.86
CA CYS A 336 -16.85 -25.24 23.52
C CYS A 336 -17.64 -25.11 24.83
N GLY A 337 -17.27 -24.16 25.69
CA GLY A 337 -17.92 -23.96 26.98
C GLY A 337 -19.31 -23.34 26.87
N THR A 338 -19.45 -22.24 26.13
CA THR A 338 -20.70 -21.44 26.16
C THR A 338 -21.68 -21.84 25.05
N LEU A 339 -21.22 -21.99 23.80
CA LEU A 339 -22.08 -22.31 22.66
C LEU A 339 -22.45 -23.80 22.62
N LEU A 340 -21.47 -24.70 22.70
CA LEU A 340 -21.68 -26.15 22.69
C LEU A 340 -22.06 -26.72 24.07
N LYS A 341 -22.02 -25.90 25.13
CA LYS A 341 -22.37 -26.26 26.52
C LYS A 341 -21.65 -27.51 27.02
N MET A 342 -20.41 -27.72 26.60
CA MET A 342 -19.63 -28.88 27.02
C MET A 342 -19.19 -28.68 28.48
N GLN A 343 -19.61 -29.59 29.36
CA GLN A 343 -19.09 -29.65 30.73
C GLN A 343 -17.68 -30.22 30.69
N MET A 344 -16.69 -29.37 30.93
CA MET A 344 -15.28 -29.71 30.79
C MET A 344 -14.53 -29.42 32.09
N THR A 345 -13.69 -30.35 32.50
CA THR A 345 -12.72 -30.12 33.57
C THR A 345 -11.66 -29.10 33.13
N ASP A 346 -10.98 -28.45 34.07
CA ASP A 346 -9.95 -27.46 33.72
C ASP A 346 -8.80 -28.07 32.90
N TYR A 347 -8.48 -29.35 33.14
CA TYR A 347 -7.52 -30.08 32.32
C TYR A 347 -8.01 -30.27 30.88
N GLN A 348 -9.30 -30.60 30.69
CA GLN A 348 -9.90 -30.71 29.35
C GLN A 348 -9.95 -29.36 28.64
N LYS A 349 -10.24 -28.26 29.34
CA LYS A 349 -10.21 -26.90 28.76
C LYS A 349 -8.83 -26.55 28.23
N ILE A 350 -7.78 -26.82 29.01
CA ILE A 350 -6.39 -26.60 28.57
C ILE A 350 -6.06 -27.46 27.35
N ARG A 351 -6.51 -28.73 27.32
CA ARG A 351 -6.28 -29.62 26.18
C ARG A 351 -6.97 -29.12 24.91
N ILE A 352 -8.24 -28.70 25.00
CA ILE A 352 -8.96 -28.12 23.85
C ILE A 352 -8.32 -26.81 23.41
N ALA A 353 -7.93 -25.92 24.33
CA ALA A 353 -7.24 -24.69 23.99
C ALA A 353 -5.92 -24.96 23.25
N LYS A 354 -5.13 -25.97 23.67
CA LYS A 354 -3.91 -26.38 22.96
C LYS A 354 -4.20 -26.91 21.54
N ILE A 355 -5.23 -27.73 21.38
CA ILE A 355 -5.63 -28.26 20.05
C ILE A 355 -6.14 -27.12 19.15
N ALA A 356 -6.98 -26.23 19.69
CA ALA A 356 -7.50 -25.07 18.99
C ALA A 356 -6.37 -24.12 18.56
N SER A 357 -5.36 -23.92 19.41
CA SER A 357 -4.15 -23.13 19.09
C SER A 357 -3.42 -23.69 17.85
N VAL A 358 -3.24 -25.00 17.77
CA VAL A 358 -2.63 -25.65 16.60
C VAL A 358 -3.52 -25.48 15.36
N ALA A 359 -4.82 -25.71 15.47
CA ALA A 359 -5.75 -25.58 14.34
C ALA A 359 -5.81 -24.14 13.80
N VAL A 360 -5.94 -23.15 14.68
CA VAL A 360 -5.93 -21.72 14.33
C VAL A 360 -4.59 -21.33 13.70
N GLY A 361 -3.46 -21.85 14.23
CA GLY A 361 -2.13 -21.65 13.68
C GLY A 361 -2.00 -22.19 12.24
N ILE A 362 -2.46 -23.42 11.98
CA ILE A 362 -2.43 -24.01 10.64
C ILE A 362 -3.28 -23.18 9.66
N ILE A 363 -4.49 -22.78 10.06
CA ILE A 363 -5.35 -21.93 9.23
C ILE A 363 -4.65 -20.59 8.92
N ALA A 364 -4.04 -19.96 9.92
CA ALA A 364 -3.32 -18.71 9.74
C ALA A 364 -2.12 -18.85 8.80
N ILE A 365 -1.37 -19.97 8.88
CA ILE A 365 -0.25 -20.27 7.95
C ILE A 365 -0.77 -20.43 6.52
N VAL A 366 -1.83 -21.21 6.31
CA VAL A 366 -2.41 -21.43 4.98
C VAL A 366 -2.90 -20.12 4.38
N LEU A 367 -3.62 -19.30 5.15
CA LEU A 367 -4.08 -17.98 4.70
C LEU A 367 -2.90 -17.04 4.43
N GLY A 368 -1.85 -17.08 5.25
CA GLY A 368 -0.63 -16.30 5.04
C GLY A 368 0.07 -16.63 3.72
N ILE A 369 0.14 -17.91 3.35
CA ILE A 369 0.71 -18.36 2.07
C ILE A 369 -0.18 -17.91 0.91
N LEU A 370 -1.51 -18.06 1.03
CA LEU A 370 -2.46 -17.67 -0.02
C LEU A 370 -2.43 -16.16 -0.31
N PHE A 371 -2.19 -15.33 0.71
CA PHE A 371 -2.19 -13.88 0.59
C PHE A 371 -0.78 -13.25 0.66
N GLU A 372 0.30 -14.02 0.44
CA GLU A 372 1.69 -13.55 0.59
C GLU A 372 2.05 -12.37 -0.33
N LYS A 373 1.39 -12.27 -1.49
CA LYS A 373 1.64 -11.24 -2.51
C LYS A 373 0.87 -9.95 -2.26
N MET A 374 -0.04 -9.94 -1.30
CA MET A 374 -0.81 -8.76 -0.97
C MET A 374 0.00 -7.77 -0.13
N ASN A 375 -0.24 -6.48 -0.35
CA ASN A 375 0.31 -5.46 0.54
C ASN A 375 -0.37 -5.55 1.92
N VAL A 376 0.44 -5.56 2.97
CA VAL A 376 -0.03 -5.71 4.36
C VAL A 376 -1.02 -4.61 4.75
N SER A 377 -0.86 -3.39 4.22
CA SER A 377 -1.79 -2.28 4.49
C SER A 377 -3.21 -2.57 4.01
N TYR A 378 -3.39 -3.31 2.92
CA TYR A 378 -4.73 -3.71 2.45
C TYR A 378 -5.37 -4.77 3.36
N LEU A 379 -4.60 -5.82 3.71
CA LEU A 379 -5.07 -6.87 4.62
C LEU A 379 -5.48 -6.30 5.98
N VAL A 380 -4.70 -5.36 6.49
CA VAL A 380 -5.00 -4.63 7.73
C VAL A 380 -6.30 -3.83 7.58
N GLY A 381 -6.50 -3.13 6.46
CA GLY A 381 -7.74 -2.42 6.16
C GLY A 381 -8.97 -3.33 6.19
N TRP A 382 -8.90 -4.51 5.58
CA TRP A 382 -9.98 -5.50 5.60
C TRP A 382 -10.30 -5.98 7.01
N ALA A 383 -9.28 -6.35 7.79
CA ALA A 383 -9.46 -6.82 9.16
C ALA A 383 -10.13 -5.77 10.05
N PHE A 384 -9.71 -4.49 9.96
CA PHE A 384 -10.32 -3.40 10.70
C PHE A 384 -11.76 -3.11 10.27
N SER A 385 -12.07 -3.24 8.98
CA SER A 385 -13.42 -3.06 8.46
C SER A 385 -14.42 -4.06 9.02
N VAL A 386 -14.01 -5.33 9.04
CA VAL A 386 -14.81 -6.42 9.60
C VAL A 386 -14.98 -6.22 11.11
N ALA A 387 -13.88 -5.91 11.82
CA ALA A 387 -13.92 -5.66 13.26
C ALA A 387 -14.86 -4.48 13.61
N ALA A 388 -14.73 -3.35 12.90
CA ALA A 388 -15.57 -2.18 13.11
C ALA A 388 -17.05 -2.48 12.84
N SER A 389 -17.35 -3.27 11.82
CA SER A 389 -18.74 -3.56 11.44
C SER A 389 -19.41 -4.54 12.41
N ALA A 390 -18.68 -5.56 12.86
CA ALA A 390 -19.24 -6.61 13.72
C ALA A 390 -19.26 -6.20 15.22
N ASN A 391 -18.16 -5.63 15.72
CA ASN A 391 -17.95 -5.49 17.17
C ASN A 391 -18.33 -4.10 17.70
N LEU A 392 -18.05 -3.04 16.94
CA LEU A 392 -18.24 -1.66 17.42
C LEU A 392 -19.69 -1.36 17.82
N PRO A 393 -20.73 -1.69 17.01
CA PRO A 393 -22.11 -1.36 17.37
C PRO A 393 -22.52 -2.05 18.67
N SER A 394 -22.15 -3.32 18.81
CA SER A 394 -22.45 -4.14 19.99
C SER A 394 -21.78 -3.58 21.26
N LEU A 395 -20.51 -3.20 21.19
CA LEU A 395 -19.78 -2.64 22.32
C LEU A 395 -20.34 -1.28 22.76
N ILE A 396 -20.61 -0.38 21.81
CA ILE A 396 -21.14 0.95 22.12
C ILE A 396 -22.54 0.84 22.71
N MET A 397 -23.43 0.07 22.09
CA MET A 397 -24.81 -0.04 22.56
C MET A 397 -24.90 -0.74 23.92
N LEU A 398 -24.03 -1.72 24.20
CA LEU A 398 -23.96 -2.36 25.50
C LEU A 398 -23.60 -1.38 26.64
N ILE A 399 -22.79 -0.35 26.36
CA ILE A 399 -22.36 0.65 27.35
C ILE A 399 -23.37 1.78 27.48
N PHE A 400 -23.87 2.30 26.35
CA PHE A 400 -24.63 3.56 26.31
C PHE A 400 -26.14 3.38 26.21
N TRP A 401 -26.65 2.21 25.82
CA TRP A 401 -28.08 1.98 25.64
C TRP A 401 -28.63 0.86 26.53
N LYS A 402 -29.55 1.23 27.42
CA LYS A 402 -30.22 0.32 28.37
C LYS A 402 -31.12 -0.71 27.70
N GLY A 403 -31.56 -0.45 26.46
CA GLY A 403 -32.42 -1.33 25.67
C GLY A 403 -31.68 -2.50 25.00
N THR A 404 -30.37 -2.63 25.20
CA THR A 404 -29.58 -3.65 24.50
C THR A 404 -29.93 -5.06 24.95
N THR A 405 -30.32 -5.90 23.99
CA THR A 405 -30.69 -7.30 24.22
C THR A 405 -29.60 -8.26 23.72
N LYS A 406 -29.57 -9.48 24.25
CA LYS A 406 -28.64 -10.53 23.78
C LYS A 406 -28.86 -10.84 22.30
N GLN A 407 -30.13 -10.98 21.89
CA GLN A 407 -30.51 -11.29 20.51
C GLN A 407 -30.12 -10.14 19.55
N GLY A 408 -30.30 -8.89 19.97
CA GLY A 408 -29.85 -7.72 19.21
C GLY A 408 -28.34 -7.69 18.99
N ILE A 409 -27.54 -7.99 20.02
CA ILE A 409 -26.09 -8.10 19.89
C ILE A 409 -25.70 -9.22 18.93
N THR A 410 -26.28 -10.42 19.07
CA THR A 410 -25.96 -11.56 18.19
C THR A 410 -26.31 -11.24 16.74
N ALA A 411 -27.49 -10.68 16.49
CA ALA A 411 -27.91 -10.29 15.14
C ALA A 411 -26.99 -9.21 14.54
N ALA A 412 -26.60 -8.20 15.32
CA ALA A 412 -25.71 -7.14 14.87
C ALA A 412 -24.31 -7.65 14.50
N ILE A 413 -23.73 -8.53 15.32
CA ILE A 413 -22.42 -9.16 15.03
C ILE A 413 -22.51 -10.00 13.76
N THR A 414 -23.54 -10.85 13.64
CA THR A 414 -23.72 -11.72 12.47
C THR A 414 -23.93 -10.91 11.19
N VAL A 415 -24.83 -9.91 11.20
CA VAL A 415 -25.07 -9.06 10.04
C VAL A 415 -23.84 -8.21 9.71
N GLY A 416 -23.18 -7.63 10.71
CA GLY A 416 -21.96 -6.85 10.53
C GLY A 416 -20.82 -7.67 9.91
N LEU A 417 -20.62 -8.90 10.36
CA LEU A 417 -19.62 -9.83 9.81
C LEU A 417 -19.96 -10.23 8.37
N ILE A 418 -21.18 -10.71 8.12
CA ILE A 418 -21.58 -11.19 6.79
C ILE A 418 -21.59 -10.03 5.80
N SER A 419 -22.20 -8.90 6.13
CA SER A 419 -22.28 -7.75 5.22
C SER A 419 -20.92 -7.17 4.88
N SER A 420 -20.02 -6.98 5.87
CA SER A 420 -18.68 -6.45 5.62
C SER A 420 -17.81 -7.43 4.82
N LEU A 421 -17.85 -8.72 5.13
CA LEU A 421 -17.11 -9.72 4.38
C LEU A 421 -17.62 -9.85 2.95
N SER A 422 -18.94 -9.95 2.75
CA SER A 422 -19.54 -9.99 1.41
C SER A 422 -19.20 -8.75 0.60
N TRP A 423 -19.22 -7.56 1.20
CA TRP A 423 -18.87 -6.33 0.51
C TRP A 423 -17.39 -6.29 0.09
N ILE A 424 -16.48 -6.72 0.98
CA ILE A 424 -15.05 -6.83 0.66
C ILE A 424 -14.86 -7.82 -0.49
N LEU A 425 -15.43 -9.03 -0.40
CA LEU A 425 -15.27 -10.06 -1.44
C LEU A 425 -15.85 -9.63 -2.80
N LEU A 426 -16.89 -8.81 -2.81
CA LEU A 426 -17.52 -8.28 -4.02
C LEU A 426 -16.91 -6.95 -4.51
N SER A 427 -15.85 -6.47 -3.85
CA SER A 427 -15.19 -5.21 -4.17
C SER A 427 -14.31 -5.29 -5.43
N ALA A 428 -14.12 -4.14 -6.06
CA ALA A 428 -13.22 -3.97 -7.20
C ALA A 428 -11.77 -4.38 -6.85
N ASP A 429 -11.32 -4.10 -5.63
CA ASP A 429 -9.96 -4.45 -5.18
C ASP A 429 -9.80 -5.97 -5.07
N THR A 430 -10.77 -6.68 -4.49
CA THR A 430 -10.70 -8.16 -4.40
C THR A 430 -10.85 -8.81 -5.77
N PHE A 431 -11.70 -8.28 -6.64
CA PHE A 431 -11.83 -8.78 -8.01
C PHE A 431 -10.50 -8.69 -8.76
N LYS A 432 -9.79 -7.57 -8.61
CA LYS A 432 -8.48 -7.35 -9.22
C LYS A 432 -7.39 -8.22 -8.61
N ASP A 433 -7.22 -8.13 -7.29
CA ASP A 433 -6.01 -8.57 -6.59
C ASP A 433 -6.11 -10.01 -6.09
N VAL A 434 -7.32 -10.57 -5.95
CA VAL A 434 -7.55 -11.96 -5.50
C VAL A 434 -8.10 -12.82 -6.64
N TYR A 435 -9.14 -12.37 -7.34
CA TYR A 435 -9.78 -13.17 -8.39
C TYR A 435 -9.16 -13.00 -9.78
N GLY A 436 -8.40 -11.93 -10.00
CA GLY A 436 -7.84 -11.60 -11.32
C GLY A 436 -8.87 -11.23 -12.39
N ILE A 437 -10.08 -10.84 -11.97
CA ILE A 437 -11.22 -10.44 -12.80
C ILE A 437 -11.19 -8.91 -12.99
N ASP A 438 -11.79 -8.42 -14.07
CA ASP A 438 -11.92 -6.98 -14.34
C ASP A 438 -12.63 -6.24 -13.18
N PRO A 439 -11.99 -5.21 -12.59
CA PRO A 439 -12.58 -4.39 -11.54
C PRO A 439 -13.94 -3.78 -11.90
N ALA A 440 -14.21 -3.56 -13.19
CA ALA A 440 -15.48 -2.97 -13.65
C ALA A 440 -16.70 -3.86 -13.41
N LYS A 441 -16.49 -5.17 -13.16
CA LYS A 441 -17.56 -6.13 -12.84
C LYS A 441 -17.91 -6.16 -11.34
N ALA A 442 -17.27 -5.32 -10.52
CA ALA A 442 -17.57 -5.26 -9.10
C ALA A 442 -19.05 -4.89 -8.86
N LEU A 443 -19.69 -5.59 -7.92
CA LEU A 443 -21.10 -5.39 -7.60
C LEU A 443 -21.33 -4.21 -6.65
N VAL A 444 -20.27 -3.78 -5.95
CA VAL A 444 -20.35 -2.71 -4.96
C VAL A 444 -19.72 -1.41 -5.49
N PRO A 445 -20.27 -0.23 -5.11
CA PRO A 445 -19.86 1.06 -5.67
C PRO A 445 -18.49 1.56 -5.17
N PHE A 446 -18.01 1.05 -4.04
CA PHE A 446 -16.69 1.37 -3.47
C PHE A 446 -16.16 0.20 -2.64
N SER A 447 -14.85 0.08 -2.52
CA SER A 447 -14.21 -1.10 -1.94
C SER A 447 -14.39 -1.23 -0.43
N GLN A 448 -14.47 -0.10 0.27
CA GLN A 448 -14.42 -0.08 1.72
C GLN A 448 -15.81 -0.03 2.35
N PRO A 449 -16.26 -1.03 3.12
CA PRO A 449 -17.67 -1.17 3.52
C PRO A 449 -18.12 -0.31 4.71
N GLY A 450 -17.17 0.15 5.54
CA GLY A 450 -17.43 0.72 6.88
C GLY A 450 -18.56 1.74 6.98
N ILE A 451 -18.70 2.66 6.03
CA ILE A 451 -19.75 3.69 6.06
C ILE A 451 -21.17 3.13 5.95
N VAL A 452 -21.34 1.93 5.39
CA VAL A 452 -22.65 1.27 5.25
C VAL A 452 -22.81 0.20 6.33
N THR A 453 -21.80 -0.63 6.52
CA THR A 453 -21.90 -1.80 7.38
C THR A 453 -21.86 -1.46 8.87
N ILE A 454 -21.17 -0.39 9.27
CA ILE A 454 -21.18 0.06 10.68
C ILE A 454 -22.58 0.58 11.06
N PRO A 455 -23.20 1.55 10.35
CA PRO A 455 -24.57 1.97 10.65
C PRO A 455 -25.59 0.84 10.54
N LEU A 456 -25.43 -0.07 9.56
CA LEU A 456 -26.30 -1.25 9.44
C LEU A 456 -26.26 -2.09 10.72
N GLY A 457 -25.09 -2.31 11.31
CA GLY A 457 -24.95 -3.02 12.58
C GLY A 457 -25.70 -2.32 13.73
N PHE A 458 -25.64 -0.99 13.80
CA PHE A 458 -26.43 -0.22 14.78
C PHE A 458 -27.93 -0.36 14.56
N VAL A 459 -28.40 -0.21 13.32
CA VAL A 459 -29.83 -0.32 12.98
C VAL A 459 -30.36 -1.70 13.31
N VAL A 460 -29.66 -2.76 12.90
CA VAL A 460 -30.03 -4.15 13.22
C VAL A 460 -30.09 -4.38 14.72
N LEU A 461 -29.09 -3.89 15.46
CA LEU A 461 -29.07 -4.01 16.92
C LEU A 461 -30.29 -3.35 17.55
N ILE A 462 -30.62 -2.12 17.14
CA ILE A 462 -31.75 -1.35 17.66
C ILE A 462 -33.06 -2.04 17.34
N VAL A 463 -33.29 -2.39 16.06
CA VAL A 463 -34.53 -3.01 15.60
C VAL A 463 -34.76 -4.35 16.30
N VAL A 464 -33.77 -5.24 16.30
CA VAL A 464 -33.91 -6.56 16.93
C VAL A 464 -34.08 -6.40 18.44
N SER A 465 -33.34 -5.51 19.09
CA SER A 465 -33.52 -5.26 20.53
C SER A 465 -34.89 -4.72 20.90
N LEU A 466 -35.49 -3.88 20.06
CA LEU A 466 -36.87 -3.40 20.24
C LEU A 466 -37.91 -4.50 19.98
N MET A 467 -37.62 -5.42 19.05
CA MET A 467 -38.49 -6.57 18.74
C MET A 467 -38.38 -7.70 19.77
N THR A 468 -37.28 -7.79 20.51
CA THR A 468 -37.06 -8.80 21.54
C THR A 468 -36.88 -8.22 22.95
N PRO A 469 -37.88 -7.49 23.50
CA PRO A 469 -37.81 -6.95 24.85
C PRO A 469 -37.94 -8.08 25.88
N GLY A 470 -36.81 -8.74 26.18
CA GLY A 470 -36.75 -9.85 27.12
C GLY A 470 -35.32 -10.09 27.61
N ARG A 471 -35.08 -9.92 28.92
CA ARG A 471 -33.77 -9.91 29.58
C ARG A 471 -32.82 -8.83 29.03
N THR A 472 -33.07 -7.60 29.46
CA THR A 472 -32.06 -6.53 29.48
C THR A 472 -30.76 -7.05 30.08
N VAL A 473 -29.64 -6.89 29.38
CA VAL A 473 -28.33 -7.07 30.02
C VAL A 473 -28.22 -5.94 31.06
N PRO A 474 -28.15 -6.22 32.38
CA PRO A 474 -28.11 -5.16 33.36
C PRO A 474 -26.86 -4.30 33.11
N PRO A 475 -26.99 -2.97 32.93
CA PRO A 475 -25.85 -2.11 32.70
C PRO A 475 -25.04 -2.01 33.99
N ARG A 476 -23.97 -2.80 34.12
CA ARG A 476 -23.03 -2.70 35.26
C ARG A 476 -22.21 -1.41 35.28
N ALA A 477 -22.28 -0.58 34.24
CA ALA A 477 -21.42 0.60 34.09
C ALA A 477 -21.93 1.86 34.79
N PHE A 478 -23.24 2.02 35.02
CA PHE A 478 -23.76 3.29 35.56
C PHE A 478 -23.61 3.45 37.07
N GLY A 479 -23.59 2.36 37.85
CA GLY A 479 -23.46 2.42 39.31
C GLY A 479 -22.06 2.77 39.82
N VAL A 480 -21.02 2.72 38.97
CA VAL A 480 -19.63 2.98 39.39
C VAL A 480 -19.14 4.37 38.94
N MET A 481 -19.79 5.00 37.95
CA MET A 481 -19.43 6.36 37.51
C MET A 481 -20.23 7.47 38.19
N THR A 482 -21.42 7.17 38.73
CA THR A 482 -22.14 8.10 39.60
C THR A 482 -21.88 7.69 41.04
N GLY A 483 -20.78 8.19 41.62
CA GLY A 483 -20.56 8.09 43.06
C GLY A 483 -21.72 8.72 43.81
N ARG A 484 -22.63 7.87 44.27
CA ARG A 484 -23.48 8.04 45.45
C ARG A 484 -23.53 6.71 46.18
#